data_AF-A0A199VAB2-F1
#
_entry.id   AF-A0A199VAB2-F1
#
_cell.length_a   1.000
_cell.length_b   1.000
_cell.length_c   1.000
_cell.angle_alpha   90.00
_cell.angle_beta   90.00
_cell.angle_gamma   90.00
#
_symmetry.space_group_name_H-M   'P 1'
#
loop_
_entity.id
_entity.type
_entity.pdbx_description
1 polymer ?
#
loop_
_entity_poly.entity_id
_entity_poly.type
_entity_poly.pdbx_seq_one_letter_code
_entity_poly.pdbx_strand_id
1 'polypeptide(L)'
;MYAQKLLVMLIEYSYVKVSDILHIETVSQCFQFLLGDLSNANVNNVKLCLALASAPEMDTRVLSHLHVIRKIGNLLEFVTAKDMEDFLEPTLALCKAFILRGIGSNKAIDLSKEPALLGDNAFDMSIAVDQQCCIKDIGDFGSNVGAFLELVGSAETQITDLASDCLVLLLKAAPREATMGLLTNLPKLVTLLESLHHNGSGLQLLRLLYALAFSCKQYLSQAMILSIPITAVMRVEALVSAIKSSSIPGVADAAAHLGVQLQRLPRGI
;
A
#
# COMPACT_ATOMS: atom_id res chain seq x y z
N MET A 1 -11.93 -15.83 21.83
CA MET A 1 -11.63 -14.40 22.10
C MET A 1 -10.61 -14.21 23.22
N TYR A 2 -10.83 -14.73 24.45
CA TYR A 2 -9.88 -14.53 25.57
C TYR A 2 -8.46 -15.08 25.35
N ALA A 3 -8.33 -16.26 24.75
CA ALA A 3 -7.01 -16.87 24.49
C ALA A 3 -6.14 -16.05 23.52
N GLN A 4 -6.72 -15.51 22.45
CA GLN A 4 -6.01 -14.66 21.48
C GLN A 4 -5.56 -13.33 22.11
N LYS A 5 -6.41 -12.71 22.94
CA LYS A 5 -6.06 -11.50 23.68
C LYS A 5 -4.91 -11.72 24.66
N LEU A 6 -4.93 -12.83 25.39
CA LEU A 6 -3.82 -13.26 26.26
C LEU A 6 -2.55 -13.51 25.45
N LEU A 7 -2.65 -14.19 24.31
CA LEU A 7 -1.48 -14.47 23.47
C LEU A 7 -0.84 -13.18 22.94
N VAL A 8 -1.64 -12.23 22.46
CA VAL A 8 -1.15 -10.90 22.04
C VAL A 8 -0.40 -10.22 23.19
N MET A 9 -1.02 -10.18 24.37
CA MET A 9 -0.40 -9.59 25.56
C MET A 9 0.93 -10.28 25.89
N LEU A 10 0.99 -11.62 25.88
CA LEU A 10 2.22 -12.35 26.16
C LEU A 10 3.33 -12.07 25.12
N ILE A 11 2.97 -11.86 23.86
CA ILE A 11 3.92 -11.46 22.81
C ILE A 11 4.38 -10.02 23.01
N GLU A 12 3.45 -9.08 23.26
CA GLU A 12 3.75 -7.65 23.49
C GLU A 12 4.68 -7.45 24.69
N TYR A 13 4.49 -8.21 25.77
CA TYR A 13 5.36 -8.18 26.96
C TYR A 13 6.56 -9.14 26.89
N SER A 14 6.84 -9.73 25.72
CA SER A 14 8.00 -10.62 25.49
C SER A 14 8.06 -11.87 26.40
N TYR A 15 6.92 -12.31 26.92
CA TYR A 15 6.81 -13.58 27.66
C TYR A 15 6.74 -14.80 26.72
N VAL A 16 6.27 -14.61 25.48
CA VAL A 16 6.24 -15.61 24.42
C VAL A 16 6.85 -14.99 23.17
N LYS A 17 7.76 -15.70 22.50
CA LYS A 17 8.33 -15.25 21.23
C LYS A 17 7.47 -15.76 20.07
N VAL A 18 7.46 -15.03 18.96
CA VAL A 18 6.76 -15.50 17.75
C VAL A 18 7.31 -16.86 17.29
N SER A 19 8.61 -17.11 17.49
CA SER A 19 9.26 -18.42 17.26
C SER A 19 8.54 -19.59 17.94
N ASP A 20 7.90 -19.35 19.08
CA ASP A 20 7.26 -20.40 19.90
C ASP A 20 5.89 -20.82 19.33
N ILE A 21 5.35 -20.06 18.36
CA ILE A 21 4.02 -20.27 17.77
C ILE A 21 4.03 -20.42 16.24
N LEU A 22 5.20 -20.60 15.61
CA LEU A 22 5.38 -20.69 14.15
C LEU A 22 4.81 -21.97 13.49
N HIS A 23 4.06 -22.80 14.21
CA HIS A 23 3.41 -23.95 13.59
C HIS A 23 2.32 -23.48 12.62
N ILE A 24 2.31 -24.01 11.39
CA ILE A 24 1.40 -23.54 10.31
C ILE A 24 -0.07 -23.57 10.72
N GLU A 25 -0.49 -24.57 11.51
CA GLU A 25 -1.86 -24.67 12.02
C GLU A 25 -2.19 -23.53 12.99
N THR A 26 -1.27 -23.21 13.91
CA THR A 26 -1.43 -22.12 14.88
C THR A 26 -1.49 -20.77 14.16
N VAL A 27 -0.61 -20.57 13.17
CA VAL A 27 -0.62 -19.35 12.35
C VAL A 27 -1.94 -19.24 11.59
N SER A 28 -2.40 -20.31 10.93
CA SER A 28 -3.68 -20.33 10.21
C SER A 28 -4.87 -19.98 11.12
N GLN A 29 -4.91 -20.51 12.34
CA GLN A 29 -5.94 -20.19 13.33
C GLN A 29 -5.95 -18.71 13.73
N CYS A 30 -4.79 -18.04 13.75
CA CYS A 30 -4.71 -16.61 14.06
C CYS A 30 -5.41 -15.75 12.99
N PHE A 31 -5.37 -16.18 11.73
CA PHE A 31 -6.00 -15.48 10.60
C PHE A 31 -7.45 -15.89 10.35
N GLN A 32 -7.96 -16.92 11.05
CA GLN A 32 -9.29 -17.49 10.80
C GLN A 32 -10.43 -16.48 10.95
N PHE A 33 -10.27 -15.44 11.78
CA PHE A 33 -11.31 -14.41 11.95
C PHE A 33 -11.60 -13.65 10.63
N LEU A 34 -10.62 -13.57 9.71
CA LEU A 34 -10.78 -12.96 8.39
C LEU A 34 -11.71 -13.77 7.47
N LEU A 35 -11.99 -15.03 7.80
CA LEU A 35 -12.91 -15.89 7.06
C LEU A 35 -14.36 -15.71 7.50
N GLY A 36 -14.58 -15.18 8.71
CA GLY A 36 -15.90 -14.99 9.30
C GLY A 36 -16.52 -13.63 9.01
N ASP A 37 -17.57 -13.30 9.76
CA ASP A 37 -18.19 -11.98 9.74
C ASP A 37 -17.28 -10.93 10.40
N LEU A 38 -16.88 -9.92 9.63
CA LEU A 38 -15.99 -8.86 10.06
C LEU A 38 -16.65 -7.95 11.12
N SER A 39 -17.97 -7.97 11.28
CA SER A 39 -18.64 -7.25 12.39
C SER A 39 -18.22 -7.79 13.76
N ASN A 40 -17.74 -9.03 13.83
CA ASN A 40 -17.24 -9.67 15.04
C ASN A 40 -15.71 -9.59 15.15
N ALA A 41 -15.05 -8.86 14.25
CA ALA A 41 -13.60 -8.69 14.28
C ALA A 41 -13.18 -7.98 15.58
N ASN A 42 -12.04 -8.40 16.11
CA ASN A 42 -11.45 -7.83 17.31
C ASN A 42 -10.10 -7.23 16.95
N VAL A 43 -9.81 -6.01 17.40
CA VAL A 43 -8.54 -5.31 17.11
C VAL A 43 -7.34 -6.13 17.57
N ASN A 44 -7.47 -6.91 18.64
CA ASN A 44 -6.40 -7.79 19.12
C ASN A 44 -6.08 -8.90 18.11
N ASN A 45 -7.06 -9.38 17.35
CA ASN A 45 -6.80 -10.37 16.30
C ASN A 45 -5.98 -9.74 15.16
N VAL A 46 -6.27 -8.48 14.81
CA VAL A 46 -5.49 -7.72 13.81
C VAL A 46 -4.07 -7.51 14.31
N LYS A 47 -3.89 -7.10 15.57
CA LYS A 47 -2.57 -6.94 16.21
C LYS A 47 -1.79 -8.25 16.27
N LEU A 48 -2.46 -9.38 16.54
CA LEU A 48 -1.82 -10.70 16.50
C LEU A 48 -1.31 -11.03 15.09
N CYS A 49 -2.15 -10.86 14.07
CA CYS A 49 -1.76 -11.05 12.68
C CYS A 49 -0.61 -10.13 12.27
N LEU A 50 -0.61 -8.89 12.76
CA LEU A 50 0.46 -7.92 12.52
C LEU A 50 1.78 -8.38 13.15
N ALA A 51 1.75 -8.81 14.42
CA ALA A 51 2.93 -9.33 15.11
C ALA A 51 3.51 -10.54 14.37
N LEU A 52 2.65 -11.47 13.92
CA LEU A 52 3.04 -12.64 13.14
C LEU A 52 3.66 -12.26 11.78
N ALA A 53 3.03 -11.35 11.02
CA ALA A 53 3.52 -10.93 9.71
C ALA A 53 4.83 -10.12 9.79
N SER A 54 5.01 -9.37 10.87
CA SER A 54 6.19 -8.51 11.11
C SER A 54 7.39 -9.27 11.68
N ALA A 55 7.19 -10.44 12.30
CA ALA A 55 8.25 -11.19 12.96
C ALA A 55 9.31 -11.71 11.97
N PRO A 56 10.60 -11.38 12.10
CA PRO A 56 11.62 -11.76 11.13
C PRO A 56 11.76 -13.28 10.95
N GLU A 57 11.44 -14.07 11.98
CA GLU A 57 11.45 -15.54 11.96
C GLU A 57 10.29 -16.16 11.17
N MET A 58 9.26 -15.37 10.84
CA MET A 58 8.12 -15.83 10.05
C MET A 58 8.53 -16.07 8.60
N ASP A 59 8.40 -17.33 8.15
CA ASP A 59 8.65 -17.71 6.76
C ASP A 59 7.55 -17.11 5.84
N THR A 60 7.97 -16.33 4.85
CA THR A 60 7.07 -15.73 3.84
C THR A 60 6.23 -16.79 3.12
N ARG A 61 6.74 -18.02 2.95
CA ARG A 61 5.98 -19.12 2.36
C ARG A 61 4.78 -19.47 3.22
N VAL A 62 4.91 -19.51 4.54
CA VAL A 62 3.79 -19.80 5.45
C VAL A 62 2.70 -18.74 5.27
N LEU A 63 3.08 -17.45 5.28
CA LEU A 63 2.14 -16.35 5.04
C LEU A 63 1.49 -16.44 3.65
N SER A 64 2.25 -16.81 2.62
CA SER A 64 1.73 -16.98 1.26
C SER A 64 0.75 -18.14 1.12
N HIS A 65 0.86 -19.20 1.92
CA HIS A 65 -0.08 -20.34 1.89
C HIS A 65 -1.44 -19.98 2.51
N LEU A 66 -1.52 -18.92 3.32
CA LEU A 66 -2.77 -18.48 3.94
C LEU A 66 -3.75 -17.89 2.91
N HIS A 67 -3.25 -17.33 1.81
CA HIS A 67 -4.05 -16.65 0.78
C HIS A 67 -5.04 -15.61 1.35
N VAL A 68 -4.55 -14.79 2.29
CA VAL A 68 -5.37 -13.86 3.08
C VAL A 68 -5.40 -12.43 2.53
N ILE A 69 -4.65 -12.09 1.47
CA ILE A 69 -4.49 -10.68 1.05
C ILE A 69 -5.83 -10.05 0.70
N ARG A 70 -6.65 -10.72 -0.11
CA ARG A 70 -8.02 -10.24 -0.41
C ARG A 70 -8.86 -10.04 0.85
N LYS A 71 -8.72 -10.91 1.86
CA LYS A 71 -9.48 -10.81 3.11
C LYS A 71 -8.99 -9.66 3.99
N ILE A 72 -7.69 -9.41 4.03
CA ILE A 72 -7.10 -8.24 4.70
C ILE A 72 -7.55 -6.95 3.99
N GLY A 73 -7.59 -6.95 2.66
CA GLY A 73 -8.15 -5.85 1.87
C GLY A 73 -9.62 -5.57 2.19
N ASN A 74 -10.44 -6.61 2.28
CA ASN A 74 -11.83 -6.48 2.70
C ASN A 74 -11.97 -5.93 4.14
N LEU A 75 -11.06 -6.34 5.04
CA LEU A 75 -11.00 -5.76 6.39
C LEU A 75 -10.68 -4.26 6.32
N LEU A 76 -9.69 -3.85 5.52
CA LEU A 76 -9.34 -2.44 5.32
C LEU A 76 -10.53 -1.62 4.83
N GLU A 77 -11.23 -2.09 3.81
CA GLU A 77 -12.45 -1.44 3.30
C GLU A 77 -13.54 -1.38 4.36
N PHE A 78 -13.74 -2.45 5.12
CA PHE A 78 -14.74 -2.51 6.18
C PHE A 78 -14.43 -1.51 7.30
N VAL A 79 -13.20 -1.48 7.83
CA VAL A 79 -12.83 -0.57 8.92
C VAL A 79 -12.85 0.89 8.48
N THR A 80 -12.53 1.16 7.20
CA THR A 80 -12.62 2.50 6.60
C THR A 80 -14.09 2.92 6.48
N ALA A 81 -14.94 2.07 5.90
CA ALA A 81 -16.36 2.38 5.68
C ALA A 81 -17.18 2.46 6.98
N LYS A 82 -16.70 1.85 8.07
CA LYS A 82 -17.34 1.87 9.39
C LYS A 82 -16.72 2.86 10.37
N ASP A 83 -15.71 3.59 9.95
CA ASP A 83 -15.00 4.58 10.76
C ASP A 83 -14.50 4.00 12.10
N MET A 84 -13.90 2.80 12.03
CA MET A 84 -13.38 2.09 13.19
C MET A 84 -11.97 2.57 13.50
N GLU A 85 -11.83 3.76 14.09
CA GLU A 85 -10.55 4.44 14.36
C GLU A 85 -9.50 3.51 15.00
N ASP A 86 -9.87 2.81 16.07
CA ASP A 86 -8.99 1.87 16.81
C ASP A 86 -8.39 0.74 15.92
N PHE A 87 -9.03 0.45 14.78
CA PHE A 87 -8.61 -0.60 13.86
C PHE A 87 -7.79 -0.06 12.68
N LEU A 88 -7.87 1.23 12.34
CA LEU A 88 -7.26 1.78 11.13
C LEU A 88 -5.74 1.59 11.13
N GLU A 89 -5.07 2.01 12.21
CA GLU A 89 -3.61 1.91 12.32
C GLU A 89 -3.15 0.43 12.30
N PRO A 90 -3.67 -0.49 13.15
CA PRO A 90 -3.28 -1.89 13.10
C PRO A 90 -3.54 -2.56 11.74
N THR A 91 -4.63 -2.20 11.06
CA THR A 91 -4.99 -2.78 9.76
C THR A 91 -4.06 -2.27 8.66
N LEU A 92 -3.74 -0.97 8.63
CA LEU A 92 -2.76 -0.41 7.69
C LEU A 92 -1.36 -0.97 7.94
N ALA A 93 -0.95 -1.09 9.20
CA ALA A 93 0.32 -1.71 9.55
C ALA A 93 0.36 -3.19 9.10
N LEU A 94 -0.74 -3.92 9.22
CA LEU A 94 -0.85 -5.29 8.73
C LEU A 94 -0.71 -5.35 7.21
N CYS A 95 -1.40 -4.48 6.47
CA CYS A 95 -1.23 -4.34 5.02
C CYS A 95 0.24 -4.08 4.67
N LYS A 96 0.88 -3.11 5.33
CA LYS A 96 2.30 -2.77 5.13
C LYS A 96 3.21 -3.97 5.35
N ALA A 97 3.01 -4.74 6.41
CA ALA A 97 3.80 -5.92 6.73
C ALA A 97 3.73 -6.96 5.60
N PHE A 98 2.53 -7.27 5.09
CA PHE A 98 2.37 -8.18 3.95
C PHE A 98 2.96 -7.60 2.65
N ILE A 99 2.81 -6.30 2.39
CA ILE A 99 3.41 -5.67 1.20
C ILE A 99 4.95 -5.77 1.24
N LEU A 100 5.57 -5.46 2.37
CA LEU A 100 7.02 -5.59 2.55
C LEU A 100 7.51 -7.03 2.33
N ARG A 101 6.75 -8.02 2.83
CA ARG A 101 7.02 -9.44 2.57
C ARG A 101 6.83 -9.82 1.09
N GLY A 102 5.93 -9.14 0.39
CA GLY A 102 5.75 -9.28 -1.07
C GLY A 102 6.92 -8.75 -1.88
N ILE A 103 7.63 -7.71 -1.40
CA ILE A 103 8.82 -7.15 -2.05
C ILE A 103 10.05 -8.07 -1.88
N GLY A 104 10.10 -8.86 -0.80
CA GLY A 104 11.18 -9.80 -0.47
C GLY A 104 12.24 -9.24 0.50
N SER A 105 12.79 -10.13 1.34
CA SER A 105 13.61 -9.77 2.52
C SER A 105 14.89 -8.98 2.23
N ASN A 106 15.55 -9.18 1.07
CA ASN A 106 16.79 -8.47 0.74
C ASN A 106 16.55 -7.02 0.26
N LYS A 107 15.30 -6.64 -0.04
CA LYS A 107 14.93 -5.32 -0.57
C LYS A 107 14.21 -4.43 0.46
N ALA A 108 13.78 -5.00 1.60
CA ALA A 108 13.03 -4.27 2.62
C ALA A 108 13.90 -3.35 3.51
N ILE A 109 15.20 -3.67 3.66
CA ILE A 109 16.12 -2.94 4.56
C ILE A 109 16.43 -1.53 4.02
N ASP A 110 16.50 -1.35 2.70
CA ASP A 110 16.79 -0.06 2.04
C ASP A 110 15.58 0.89 1.94
N LEU A 111 14.36 0.42 2.19
CA LEU A 111 13.13 1.21 2.00
C LEU A 111 12.77 2.09 3.21
N SER A 112 13.59 2.09 4.26
CA SER A 112 13.19 2.57 5.59
C SER A 112 13.28 4.08 5.82
N LYS A 113 13.79 4.89 4.87
CA LYS A 113 14.01 6.33 5.12
C LYS A 113 13.71 7.31 3.97
N GLU A 114 13.57 6.84 2.75
CA GLU A 114 13.29 7.67 1.58
C GLU A 114 12.06 7.10 0.86
N PRO A 115 11.14 7.92 0.29
CA PRO A 115 10.02 7.37 -0.45
C PRO A 115 10.58 6.44 -1.50
N ALA A 116 10.18 5.17 -1.41
CA ALA A 116 10.81 4.06 -2.09
C ALA A 116 10.98 4.31 -3.62
N LEU A 117 10.13 5.16 -4.20
CA LEU A 117 10.11 5.52 -5.62
C LEU A 117 11.00 6.72 -6.02
N LEU A 118 11.74 7.35 -5.09
CA LEU A 118 12.59 8.52 -5.39
C LEU A 118 13.94 8.18 -6.03
N GLY A 119 14.45 6.96 -5.86
CA GLY A 119 15.71 6.56 -6.49
C GLY A 119 15.52 6.20 -7.96
N ASP A 120 16.46 6.57 -8.84
CA ASP A 120 16.45 6.21 -10.27
C ASP A 120 16.27 4.69 -10.50
N ASN A 121 16.82 3.88 -9.59
CA ASN A 121 16.71 2.41 -9.61
C ASN A 121 15.28 1.90 -9.30
N ALA A 122 14.39 2.74 -8.77
CA ALA A 122 13.02 2.33 -8.41
C ALA A 122 12.17 2.02 -9.65
N PHE A 123 12.58 2.52 -10.82
CA PHE A 123 11.95 2.23 -12.10
C PHE A 123 12.69 1.17 -12.94
N ASP A 124 13.79 0.61 -12.43
CA ASP A 124 14.53 -0.47 -13.08
C ASP A 124 13.92 -1.82 -12.71
N MET A 125 13.06 -2.31 -13.61
CA MET A 125 12.40 -3.61 -13.50
C MET A 125 13.29 -4.80 -13.93
N SER A 126 14.61 -4.62 -14.06
CA SER A 126 15.52 -5.66 -14.60
C SER A 126 15.99 -6.70 -13.58
N ILE A 127 15.66 -6.54 -12.30
CA ILE A 127 16.13 -7.49 -11.28
C ILE A 127 15.09 -8.57 -11.09
N ALA A 128 15.33 -9.72 -11.72
CA ALA A 128 14.62 -10.98 -11.50
C ALA A 128 14.35 -11.16 -10.00
N VAL A 129 13.11 -10.87 -9.59
CA VAL A 129 12.66 -11.19 -8.25
C VAL A 129 12.62 -12.71 -8.21
N ASP A 130 13.32 -13.30 -7.26
CA ASP A 130 13.13 -14.73 -6.99
C ASP A 130 11.68 -14.93 -6.54
N GLN A 131 10.80 -15.21 -7.49
CA GLN A 131 9.35 -15.39 -7.32
C GLN A 131 9.02 -16.50 -6.31
N GLN A 132 10.01 -17.30 -5.92
CA GLN A 132 9.87 -18.36 -4.94
C GLN A 132 9.79 -17.85 -3.48
N CYS A 133 10.14 -16.60 -3.22
CA CYS A 133 10.24 -16.04 -1.87
C CYS A 133 9.22 -14.93 -1.53
N CYS A 134 8.27 -14.62 -2.41
CA CYS A 134 7.25 -13.57 -2.20
C CYS A 134 5.84 -14.12 -1.90
N ILE A 135 4.97 -13.26 -1.38
CA ILE A 135 3.54 -13.57 -1.21
C ILE A 135 2.86 -13.61 -2.58
N LYS A 136 2.32 -14.77 -2.95
CA LYS A 136 1.76 -15.03 -4.29
C LYS A 136 0.51 -14.22 -4.61
N ASP A 137 -0.33 -13.93 -3.63
CA ASP A 137 -1.60 -13.21 -3.77
C ASP A 137 -1.47 -11.71 -3.46
N ILE A 138 -0.24 -11.15 -3.40
CA ILE A 138 -0.03 -9.75 -3.02
C ILE A 138 -0.71 -8.75 -3.96
N GLY A 139 -0.87 -9.12 -5.24
CA GLY A 139 -1.57 -8.32 -6.25
C GLY A 139 -3.05 -8.08 -5.93
N ASP A 140 -3.67 -8.90 -5.06
CA ASP A 140 -5.07 -8.73 -4.68
C ASP A 140 -5.34 -7.37 -4.00
N PHE A 141 -4.33 -6.79 -3.32
CA PHE A 141 -4.42 -5.43 -2.76
C PHE A 141 -4.62 -4.33 -3.81
N GLY A 142 -4.34 -4.60 -5.10
CA GLY A 142 -4.62 -3.65 -6.18
C GLY A 142 -6.09 -3.22 -6.23
N SER A 143 -7.01 -4.09 -5.81
CA SER A 143 -8.45 -3.78 -5.72
C SER A 143 -8.77 -2.79 -4.60
N ASN A 144 -7.92 -2.71 -3.57
CA ASN A 144 -8.13 -1.87 -2.39
C ASN A 144 -7.41 -0.51 -2.46
N VAL A 145 -6.81 -0.15 -3.61
CA VAL A 145 -6.15 1.16 -3.82
C VAL A 145 -7.09 2.32 -3.51
N GLY A 146 -8.38 2.19 -3.81
CA GLY A 146 -9.39 3.19 -3.44
C GLY A 146 -9.48 3.44 -1.93
N ALA A 147 -9.39 2.40 -1.10
CA ALA A 147 -9.41 2.53 0.36
C ALA A 147 -8.13 3.18 0.89
N PHE A 148 -6.95 2.79 0.36
CA PHE A 148 -5.71 3.47 0.73
C PHE A 148 -5.76 4.97 0.37
N LEU A 149 -6.23 5.34 -0.82
CA LEU A 149 -6.37 6.75 -1.22
C LEU A 149 -7.33 7.53 -0.30
N GLU A 150 -8.37 6.88 0.21
CA GLU A 150 -9.26 7.49 1.21
C GLU A 150 -8.52 7.83 2.49
N LEU A 151 -7.74 6.88 3.00
CA LEU A 151 -7.01 7.00 4.26
C LEU A 151 -5.83 7.97 4.15
N VAL A 152 -5.27 8.19 2.96
CA VAL A 152 -4.32 9.28 2.72
C VAL A 152 -4.97 10.66 2.88
N GLY A 153 -6.29 10.76 2.69
CA GLY A 153 -7.07 11.97 2.95
C GLY A 153 -7.55 12.13 4.39
N SER A 154 -7.12 11.25 5.32
CA SER A 154 -7.53 11.31 6.73
C SER A 154 -6.98 12.55 7.44
N ALA A 155 -7.65 12.98 8.52
CA ALA A 155 -7.14 14.02 9.41
C ALA A 155 -5.94 13.57 10.24
N GLU A 156 -5.83 12.26 10.51
CA GLU A 156 -4.76 11.70 11.32
C GLU A 156 -3.47 11.55 10.50
N THR A 157 -2.40 12.23 10.93
CA THR A 157 -1.11 12.22 10.23
C THR A 157 -0.51 10.82 10.15
N GLN A 158 -0.67 10.00 11.19
CA GLN A 158 -0.14 8.64 11.24
C GLN A 158 -0.83 7.70 10.23
N ILE A 159 -2.16 7.75 10.16
CA ILE A 159 -2.96 7.01 9.17
C ILE A 159 -2.60 7.45 7.76
N THR A 160 -2.50 8.76 7.55
CA THR A 160 -2.14 9.38 6.28
C THR A 160 -0.73 8.97 5.80
N ASP A 161 0.25 8.96 6.70
CA ASP A 161 1.61 8.50 6.41
C ASP A 161 1.64 7.01 6.07
N LEU A 162 1.03 6.15 6.89
CA LEU A 162 0.96 4.71 6.66
C LEU A 162 0.25 4.35 5.36
N ALA A 163 -0.88 4.97 5.06
CA ALA A 163 -1.64 4.69 3.85
C ALA A 163 -0.87 5.11 2.57
N SER A 164 -0.22 6.27 2.60
CA SER A 164 0.57 6.75 1.45
C SER A 164 1.83 5.90 1.24
N ASP A 165 2.44 5.41 2.32
CA ASP A 165 3.58 4.49 2.24
C ASP A 165 3.15 3.11 1.72
N CYS A 166 2.01 2.57 2.19
CA CYS A 166 1.42 1.34 1.66
C CYS A 166 1.19 1.40 0.14
N LEU A 167 0.65 2.51 -0.38
CA LEU A 167 0.45 2.69 -1.84
C LEU A 167 1.76 2.62 -2.62
N VAL A 168 2.78 3.34 -2.13
CA VAL A 168 4.10 3.38 -2.75
C VAL A 168 4.77 2.01 -2.74
N LEU A 169 4.71 1.31 -1.60
CA LEU A 169 5.24 -0.04 -1.46
C LEU A 169 4.46 -1.05 -2.31
N LEU A 170 3.15 -0.90 -2.45
CA LEU A 170 2.32 -1.79 -3.26
C LEU A 170 2.66 -1.67 -4.75
N LEU A 171 2.96 -0.46 -5.25
CA LEU A 171 3.47 -0.27 -6.62
C LEU A 171 4.80 -0.98 -6.87
N LYS A 172 5.59 -1.24 -5.82
CA LYS A 172 6.80 -2.07 -5.92
C LYS A 172 6.51 -3.56 -5.82
N ALA A 173 5.59 -3.96 -4.94
CA ALA A 173 5.27 -5.36 -4.68
C ALA A 173 4.44 -5.99 -5.81
N ALA A 174 3.47 -5.24 -6.34
CA ALA A 174 2.55 -5.66 -7.39
C ALA A 174 2.36 -4.52 -8.41
N PRO A 175 3.38 -4.19 -9.23
CA PRO A 175 3.38 -3.01 -10.09
C PRO A 175 2.19 -2.94 -11.04
N ARG A 176 1.78 -4.06 -11.62
CA ARG A 176 0.69 -4.13 -12.60
C ARG A 176 -0.66 -3.89 -11.93
N GLU A 177 -0.96 -4.63 -10.87
CA GLU A 177 -2.24 -4.60 -10.16
C GLU A 177 -2.45 -3.26 -9.46
N ALA A 178 -1.40 -2.73 -8.82
CA ALA A 178 -1.46 -1.41 -8.18
C ALA A 178 -1.60 -0.27 -9.19
N THR A 179 -0.92 -0.35 -10.35
CA THR A 179 -1.12 0.61 -11.45
C THR A 179 -2.57 0.59 -11.93
N MET A 180 -3.14 -0.60 -12.13
CA MET A 180 -4.54 -0.74 -12.51
C MET A 180 -5.48 -0.14 -11.45
N GLY A 181 -5.24 -0.43 -10.17
CA GLY A 181 -6.00 0.14 -9.05
C GLY A 181 -5.89 1.67 -8.97
N LEU A 182 -4.70 2.23 -9.17
CA LEU A 182 -4.48 3.68 -9.10
C LEU A 182 -5.16 4.41 -10.26
N LEU A 183 -5.01 3.90 -11.48
CA LEU A 183 -5.57 4.54 -12.67
C LEU A 183 -7.10 4.42 -12.75
N THR A 184 -7.68 3.33 -12.24
CA THR A 184 -9.15 3.20 -12.09
C THR A 184 -9.70 4.17 -11.03
N ASN A 185 -8.89 4.54 -10.03
CA ASN A 185 -9.22 5.53 -9.01
C ASN A 185 -8.66 6.93 -9.32
N LEU A 186 -8.28 7.21 -10.58
CA LEU A 186 -7.65 8.48 -10.96
C LEU A 186 -8.49 9.72 -10.57
N PRO A 187 -9.83 9.75 -10.70
CA PRO A 187 -10.63 10.89 -10.24
C PRO A 187 -10.47 11.19 -8.74
N LYS A 188 -10.43 10.14 -7.90
CA LYS A 188 -10.22 10.25 -6.44
C LYS A 188 -8.80 10.72 -6.11
N LEU A 189 -7.81 10.22 -6.86
CA LEU A 189 -6.43 10.65 -6.73
C LEU A 189 -6.26 12.14 -7.08
N VAL A 190 -6.90 12.62 -8.14
CA VAL A 190 -6.84 14.04 -8.55
C VAL A 190 -7.37 14.94 -7.44
N THR A 191 -8.55 14.63 -6.88
CA THR A 191 -9.13 15.42 -5.78
C THR A 191 -8.24 15.43 -4.54
N LEU A 192 -7.55 14.31 -4.26
CA LEU A 192 -6.63 14.18 -3.15
C LEU A 192 -5.33 14.99 -3.37
N LEU A 193 -4.79 14.98 -4.58
CA LEU A 193 -3.62 15.80 -4.93
C LEU A 193 -3.93 17.30 -4.81
N GLU A 194 -5.12 17.73 -5.27
CA GLU A 194 -5.61 19.10 -5.10
C GLU A 194 -5.67 19.47 -3.61
N SER A 195 -6.29 18.63 -2.75
CA SER A 195 -6.39 18.92 -1.32
C SER A 195 -5.03 18.94 -0.61
N LEU A 196 -4.13 18.00 -0.91
CA LEU A 196 -2.81 17.94 -0.29
C LEU A 196 -1.92 19.12 -0.71
N HIS A 197 -2.06 19.59 -1.96
CA HIS A 197 -1.38 20.79 -2.44
C HIS A 197 -1.81 22.03 -1.65
N HIS A 198 -3.11 22.20 -1.41
CA HIS A 198 -3.63 23.33 -0.63
C HIS A 198 -3.28 23.27 0.85
N ASN A 199 -3.24 22.07 1.44
CA ASN A 199 -2.98 21.89 2.86
C ASN A 199 -1.48 21.84 3.23
N GLY A 200 -0.57 21.87 2.24
CA GLY A 200 0.87 21.87 2.47
C GLY A 200 1.48 20.52 2.91
N SER A 201 0.76 19.41 2.71
CA SER A 201 1.21 18.05 3.07
C SER A 201 2.27 17.52 2.10
N GLY A 202 3.48 18.06 2.20
CA GLY A 202 4.54 17.88 1.21
C GLY A 202 4.95 16.43 0.94
N LEU A 203 5.07 15.60 1.98
CA LEU A 203 5.53 14.21 1.84
C LEU A 203 4.49 13.32 1.13
N GLN A 204 3.22 13.43 1.50
CA GLN A 204 2.14 12.66 0.87
C GLN A 204 1.94 13.10 -0.58
N LEU A 205 1.96 14.40 -0.83
CA LEU A 205 1.90 14.95 -2.18
C LEU A 205 3.04 14.39 -3.04
N LEU A 206 4.27 14.41 -2.51
CA LEU A 206 5.44 13.84 -3.17
C LEU A 206 5.24 12.36 -3.51
N ARG A 207 4.85 11.54 -2.52
CA ARG A 207 4.59 10.10 -2.70
C ARG A 207 3.57 9.83 -3.79
N LEU A 208 2.46 10.57 -3.81
CA LEU A 208 1.39 10.38 -4.79
C LEU A 208 1.79 10.84 -6.19
N LEU A 209 2.56 11.92 -6.34
CA LEU A 209 3.08 12.35 -7.63
C LEU A 209 4.00 11.29 -8.25
N TYR A 210 4.92 10.73 -7.46
CA TYR A 210 5.78 9.63 -7.93
C TYR A 210 5.01 8.34 -8.18
N ALA A 211 4.02 8.00 -7.34
CA ALA A 211 3.14 6.85 -7.56
C ALA A 211 2.40 6.94 -8.90
N LEU A 212 1.90 8.13 -9.25
CA LEU A 212 1.24 8.36 -10.52
C LEU A 212 2.22 8.36 -11.70
N ALA A 213 3.40 8.95 -11.54
CA ALA A 213 4.44 8.93 -12.58
C ALA A 213 4.87 7.49 -12.89
N PHE A 214 5.09 6.68 -11.85
CA PHE A 214 5.36 5.25 -11.96
C PHE A 214 4.24 4.52 -12.68
N SER A 215 2.99 4.74 -12.27
CA SER A 215 1.83 4.10 -12.89
C SER A 215 1.70 4.45 -14.37
N CYS A 216 1.97 5.70 -14.77
CA CYS A 216 2.00 6.10 -16.18
C CYS A 216 3.11 5.40 -16.96
N LYS A 217 4.33 5.31 -16.39
CA LYS A 217 5.43 4.56 -17.01
C LYS A 217 5.10 3.07 -17.14
N GLN A 218 4.49 2.48 -16.12
CA GLN A 218 4.09 1.08 -16.09
C GLN A 218 2.98 0.77 -17.10
N TYR A 219 1.99 1.64 -17.21
CA TYR A 219 0.93 1.56 -18.20
C TYR A 219 1.49 1.45 -19.62
N LEU A 220 2.47 2.29 -19.95
CA LEU A 220 3.13 2.32 -21.25
C LEU A 220 4.05 1.11 -21.48
N SER A 221 4.86 0.75 -20.47
CA SER A 221 5.84 -0.33 -20.59
C SER A 221 5.19 -1.71 -20.75
N GLN A 222 4.02 -1.91 -20.13
CA GLN A 222 3.28 -3.17 -20.16
C GLN A 222 2.14 -3.17 -21.18
N ALA A 223 2.01 -2.13 -22.01
CA ALA A 223 0.92 -1.98 -22.99
C ALA A 223 -0.46 -2.30 -22.40
N MET A 224 -0.77 -1.72 -21.22
CA MET A 224 -2.01 -2.01 -20.51
C MET A 224 -3.22 -1.53 -21.32
N ILE A 225 -4.26 -2.36 -21.41
CA ILE A 225 -5.49 -2.08 -22.20
C ILE A 225 -6.52 -1.29 -21.35
N LEU A 226 -6.10 -0.68 -20.25
CA LEU A 226 -6.98 0.10 -19.40
C LEU A 226 -7.34 1.43 -20.08
N SER A 227 -8.63 1.73 -20.21
CA SER A 227 -9.08 3.03 -20.71
C SER A 227 -8.93 4.07 -19.59
N ILE A 228 -8.18 5.13 -19.86
CA ILE A 228 -8.00 6.25 -18.93
C ILE A 228 -8.84 7.42 -19.46
N PRO A 229 -9.76 7.99 -18.66
CA PRO A 229 -10.59 9.09 -19.12
C PRO A 229 -9.72 10.32 -19.41
N ILE A 230 -9.77 10.83 -20.63
CA ILE A 230 -8.95 11.96 -21.09
C ILE A 230 -9.19 13.22 -20.25
N THR A 231 -10.42 13.40 -19.74
CA THR A 231 -10.77 14.50 -18.83
C THR A 231 -10.03 14.41 -17.50
N ALA A 232 -9.80 13.21 -16.98
CA ALA A 232 -8.99 13.03 -15.78
C ALA A 232 -7.52 13.32 -16.06
N VAL A 233 -6.98 12.87 -17.20
CA VAL A 233 -5.59 13.17 -17.61
C VAL A 233 -5.37 14.68 -17.73
N MET A 234 -6.27 15.40 -18.39
CA MET A 234 -6.19 16.87 -18.52
C MET A 234 -6.24 17.58 -17.17
N ARG A 235 -7.06 17.09 -16.22
CA ARG A 235 -7.08 17.64 -14.85
C ARG A 235 -5.75 17.43 -14.13
N VAL A 236 -5.14 16.24 -14.26
CA VAL A 236 -3.80 15.99 -13.70
C VAL A 236 -2.77 16.93 -14.34
N GLU A 237 -2.78 17.10 -15.67
CA GLU A 237 -1.85 18.00 -16.37
C GLU A 237 -1.97 19.46 -15.91
N ALA A 238 -3.21 19.94 -15.68
CA ALA A 238 -3.46 21.27 -15.14
C ALA A 238 -2.92 21.41 -13.71
N LEU A 239 -3.17 20.41 -12.85
CA LEU A 239 -2.67 20.39 -11.49
C LEU A 239 -1.14 20.33 -11.43
N VAL A 240 -0.51 19.47 -12.24
CA VAL A 240 0.95 19.40 -12.38
C VAL A 240 1.52 20.75 -12.79
N SER A 241 0.86 21.46 -13.70
CA SER A 241 1.29 22.79 -14.12
C SER A 241 1.23 23.82 -12.98
N ALA A 242 0.23 23.74 -12.10
CA ALA A 242 0.15 24.57 -10.90
C ALA A 242 1.21 24.20 -9.84
N ILE A 243 1.51 22.91 -9.68
CA ILE A 243 2.46 22.40 -8.68
C ILE A 243 3.92 22.69 -9.07
N LYS A 244 4.23 22.94 -10.35
CA LYS A 244 5.61 23.24 -10.82
C LYS A 244 6.26 24.45 -10.13
N SER A 245 5.47 25.38 -9.59
CA SER A 245 5.97 26.54 -8.84
C SER A 245 5.97 26.33 -7.32
N SER A 246 5.69 25.10 -6.84
CA SER A 246 5.66 24.77 -5.42
C SER A 246 7.01 25.00 -4.75
N SER A 247 7.00 25.64 -3.58
CA SER A 247 8.18 25.82 -2.74
C SER A 247 8.51 24.62 -1.85
N ILE A 248 7.69 23.55 -1.91
CA ILE A 248 7.89 22.33 -1.13
C ILE A 248 9.05 21.53 -1.75
N PRO A 249 10.08 21.14 -0.98
CA PRO A 249 11.23 20.38 -1.50
C PRO A 249 10.80 19.11 -2.26
N GLY A 250 11.37 18.90 -3.45
CA GLY A 250 11.15 17.72 -4.30
C GLY A 250 9.80 17.66 -5.02
N VAL A 251 8.79 18.47 -4.63
CA VAL A 251 7.46 18.43 -5.23
C VAL A 251 7.46 18.95 -6.67
N ALA A 252 8.19 20.04 -6.93
CA ALA A 252 8.34 20.58 -8.29
C ALA A 252 9.01 19.56 -9.23
N ASP A 253 10.03 18.86 -8.74
CA ASP A 253 10.72 17.81 -9.50
C ASP A 253 9.79 16.63 -9.77
N ALA A 254 9.07 16.14 -8.77
CA ALA A 254 8.10 15.07 -8.93
C ALA A 254 7.00 15.42 -9.95
N ALA A 255 6.50 16.65 -9.90
CA ALA A 255 5.53 17.18 -10.86
C ALA A 255 6.12 17.24 -12.28
N ALA A 256 7.38 17.67 -12.44
CA ALA A 256 8.06 17.67 -13.73
C ALA A 256 8.19 16.24 -14.30
N HIS A 257 8.59 15.27 -13.48
CA HIS A 257 8.68 13.86 -13.87
C HIS A 257 7.33 13.30 -14.31
N LEU A 258 6.28 13.53 -13.52
CA LEU A 258 4.92 13.13 -13.86
C LEU A 258 4.47 13.77 -15.17
N GLY A 259 4.73 15.06 -15.37
CA GLY A 259 4.38 15.78 -16.60
C GLY A 259 4.95 15.13 -17.86
N VAL A 260 6.21 14.66 -17.82
CA VAL A 260 6.84 13.92 -18.93
C VAL A 260 6.12 12.60 -19.19
N GLN A 261 5.69 11.87 -18.15
CA GLN A 261 4.97 10.60 -18.33
C GLN A 261 3.55 10.80 -18.87
N LEU A 262 2.83 11.83 -18.42
CA LEU A 262 1.47 12.14 -18.89
C LEU A 262 1.44 12.46 -20.39
N GLN A 263 2.43 13.20 -20.89
CA GLN A 263 2.54 13.52 -22.32
C GLN A 263 2.68 12.29 -23.22
N ARG A 264 3.16 11.17 -22.66
CA ARG A 264 3.35 9.91 -23.38
C ARG A 264 2.10 9.03 -23.38
N LEU A 265 1.11 9.32 -22.54
CA LEU A 265 -0.12 8.53 -22.48
C LEU A 265 -0.90 8.64 -23.80
N PRO A 266 -1.57 7.55 -24.25
CA PRO A 266 -2.43 7.60 -25.42
C PRO A 266 -3.53 8.63 -25.21
N ARG A 267 -3.57 9.63 -26.09
CA ARG A 267 -4.67 10.58 -26.17
C ARG A 267 -5.67 9.96 -27.14
N GLY A 268 -6.71 9.32 -26.59
CA GLY A 268 -7.80 8.79 -27.41
C GLY A 268 -8.34 9.88 -28.35
N ILE A 269 -8.72 9.47 -29.56
CA ILE A 269 -9.54 10.27 -30.49
C ILE A 269 -10.98 10.25 -29.99
#